data_AF-A0A5N1IXC6-F1
#
_entry.id   AF-A0A5N1IXC6-F1
#
_cell.length_a   1.000
_cell.length_b   1.000
_cell.length_c   1.000
_cell.angle_alpha   90.00
_cell.angle_beta   90.00
_cell.angle_gamma   90.00
#
_symmetry.space_group_name_H-M   'P 1'
#
loop_
_entity.id
_entity.type
_entity.pdbx_description
1 polymer ?
#
loop_
_entity_poly.entity_id
_entity_poly.type
_entity_poly.pdbx_seq_one_letter_code
_entity_poly.pdbx_strand_id
1 'polypeptide(L)'
;METTTTELKGDVTAASDDCQKIISILEMIIDDEATSDDQTYFYKHLEECANCFEAHRHQKMLKDFLKLNVKRKDAPASLISTIKKIVQETV
;
A
#
# COMPACT_ATOMS: atom_id res chain seq x y z
N MET A 1 -1.84 -6.31 39.91
CA MET A 1 -2.41 -6.67 38.60
C MET A 1 -1.49 -6.07 37.57
N GLU A 2 -0.49 -6.85 37.18
CA GLU A 2 0.59 -6.40 36.31
C GLU A 2 0.05 -6.33 34.88
N THR A 3 0.04 -5.13 34.31
CA THR A 3 -0.22 -4.93 32.88
C THR A 3 0.97 -5.46 32.10
N THR A 4 0.84 -6.71 31.65
CA THR A 4 1.69 -7.29 30.62
C THR A 4 1.45 -6.52 29.34
N THR A 5 2.35 -5.58 29.04
CA THR A 5 2.50 -4.99 27.71
C THR A 5 2.92 -6.11 26.77
N THR A 6 1.94 -6.69 26.08
CA THR A 6 2.16 -7.70 25.04
C THR A 6 2.92 -7.06 23.90
N GLU A 7 4.21 -7.36 23.82
CA GLU A 7 5.03 -7.06 22.65
C GLU A 7 4.41 -7.76 21.43
N LEU A 8 3.93 -6.99 20.47
CA LEU A 8 3.52 -7.48 19.15
C LEU A 8 4.76 -7.88 18.36
N LYS A 9 5.39 -8.98 18.75
CA LYS A 9 6.35 -9.69 17.92
C LYS A 9 5.54 -10.59 17.00
N GLY A 10 5.13 -10.03 15.86
CA GLY A 10 4.53 -10.80 14.78
C GLY A 10 5.48 -11.93 14.43
N ASP A 11 5.09 -13.15 14.79
CA ASP A 11 5.78 -14.38 14.46
C ASP A 11 5.68 -14.56 12.95
N VAL A 12 6.71 -14.11 12.21
CA VAL A 12 6.88 -14.36 10.77
C VAL A 12 7.31 -15.82 10.60
N THR A 13 6.46 -16.77 10.97
CA THR A 13 6.69 -18.21 10.73
C THR A 13 6.03 -18.64 9.43
N ALA A 14 6.62 -18.17 8.34
CA ALA A 14 6.75 -18.85 7.05
C ALA A 14 7.56 -17.91 6.14
N ALA A 15 8.87 -17.83 6.41
CA ALA A 15 9.80 -17.08 5.56
C ALA A 15 10.00 -17.84 4.23
N SER A 16 8.98 -17.79 3.37
CA SER A 16 9.17 -18.00 1.94
C SER A 16 9.60 -16.66 1.33
N ASP A 17 10.45 -16.71 0.29
CA ASP A 17 10.86 -15.50 -0.45
C ASP A 17 9.65 -14.72 -0.98
N ASP A 18 8.54 -15.41 -1.26
CA ASP A 18 7.29 -14.81 -1.71
C ASP A 18 6.64 -13.91 -0.64
N CYS A 19 6.66 -14.30 0.64
CA CYS A 19 6.10 -13.49 1.74
C CYS A 19 6.86 -12.15 1.90
N GLN A 20 8.17 -12.14 1.68
CA GLN A 20 8.97 -10.91 1.73
C GLN A 20 8.71 -10.03 0.50
N LYS A 21 8.60 -10.64 -0.68
CA LYS A 21 8.30 -9.93 -1.94
C LYS A 21 6.96 -9.20 -1.90
N ILE A 22 5.98 -9.78 -1.21
CA ILE A 22 4.63 -9.23 -1.04
C ILE A 22 4.62 -7.90 -0.29
N ILE A 23 5.56 -7.69 0.64
CA ILE A 23 5.71 -6.41 1.36
C ILE A 23 6.08 -5.30 0.38
N SER A 24 7.08 -5.53 -0.48
CA SER A 24 7.50 -4.55 -1.49
C SER A 24 6.40 -4.29 -2.52
N ILE A 25 5.65 -5.33 -2.92
CA ILE A 25 4.51 -5.14 -3.82
C ILE A 25 3.40 -4.33 -3.17
N LEU A 26 3.15 -4.52 -1.86
CA LEU A 26 2.17 -3.72 -1.15
C LEU A 26 2.52 -2.24 -1.14
N GLU A 27 3.79 -1.89 -0.93
CA GLU A 27 4.26 -0.50 -0.98
C GLU A 27 3.96 0.13 -2.35
N MET A 28 4.29 -0.57 -3.44
CA MET A 28 3.97 -0.14 -4.80
C MET A 28 2.44 0.00 -5.03
N ILE A 29 1.62 -0.88 -4.45
CA ILE A 29 0.15 -0.79 -4.51
C ILE A 29 -0.37 0.41 -3.70
N ILE A 30 0.29 0.76 -2.59
CA ILE A 30 -0.07 1.92 -1.79
C ILE A 30 0.14 3.20 -2.61
N ASP A 31 1.28 3.29 -3.29
CA ASP A 31 1.73 4.45 -4.06
C ASP A 31 1.15 4.51 -5.49
N ASP A 32 0.34 3.53 -5.90
CA ASP A 32 -0.28 3.42 -7.23
C ASP A 32 0.74 3.21 -8.37
N GLU A 33 1.91 2.64 -8.03
CA GLU A 33 3.01 2.34 -8.94
C GLU A 33 3.03 0.86 -9.39
N ALA A 34 2.27 0.00 -8.71
CA ALA A 34 2.20 -1.42 -9.03
C ALA A 34 1.47 -1.70 -10.35
N THR A 35 2.05 -2.57 -11.19
CA THR A 35 1.42 -3.03 -12.43
C THR A 35 0.20 -3.91 -12.16
N SER A 36 -0.62 -4.17 -13.19
CA SER A 36 -1.74 -5.11 -13.10
C SER A 36 -1.31 -6.52 -12.69
N ASP A 37 -0.13 -6.93 -13.15
CA ASP A 37 0.41 -8.26 -12.90
C ASP A 37 0.90 -8.36 -11.45
N ASP A 38 1.54 -7.31 -10.94
CA ASP A 38 1.94 -7.21 -9.53
C ASP A 38 0.73 -7.25 -8.59
N GLN A 39 -0.33 -6.51 -8.93
CA GLN A 39 -1.59 -6.52 -8.19
C GLN A 39 -2.21 -7.91 -8.17
N THR A 40 -2.26 -8.59 -9.33
CA THR A 40 -2.81 -9.94 -9.45
C THR A 40 -2.02 -10.95 -8.63
N TYR A 41 -0.69 -10.90 -8.72
CA TYR A 41 0.19 -11.75 -7.91
C TYR A 41 0.01 -11.50 -6.42
N PHE A 42 -0.09 -10.23 -6.01
CA PHE A 42 -0.32 -9.84 -4.62
C PHE A 42 -1.63 -10.41 -4.08
N TYR A 43 -2.75 -10.18 -4.77
CA TYR A 43 -4.05 -10.67 -4.31
C TYR A 43 -4.10 -12.20 -4.27
N LYS A 44 -3.53 -12.88 -5.27
CA LYS A 44 -3.44 -14.34 -5.28
C LYS A 44 -2.64 -14.88 -4.08
N HIS A 45 -1.49 -14.30 -3.78
CA HIS A 45 -0.68 -14.74 -2.64
C HIS A 45 -1.40 -14.48 -1.31
N LEU A 46 -2.15 -13.38 -1.17
CA LEU A 46 -2.97 -13.14 0.02
C LEU A 46 -4.08 -14.19 0.22
N GLU A 47 -4.64 -14.74 -0.85
CA GLU A 47 -5.63 -15.82 -0.75
C GLU A 47 -5.02 -17.15 -0.29
N GLU A 48 -3.77 -17.41 -0.67
CA GLU A 48 -3.05 -18.66 -0.39
C GLU A 48 -2.28 -18.62 0.94
N CYS A 49 -1.94 -17.43 1.46
CA CYS A 49 -1.16 -17.23 2.68
C CYS A 49 -1.94 -16.47 3.77
N ALA A 50 -2.50 -17.22 4.72
CA ALA A 50 -3.26 -16.65 5.85
C ALA A 50 -2.45 -15.67 6.71
N ASN A 51 -1.14 -15.90 6.87
CA ASN A 51 -0.26 -15.01 7.62
C ASN A 51 -0.11 -13.64 6.94
N CYS A 52 0.14 -13.63 5.62
CA CYS A 52 0.21 -12.40 4.84
C CYS A 52 -1.16 -11.71 4.77
N PHE A 53 -2.25 -12.48 4.66
CA PHE A 53 -3.61 -11.93 4.71
C PHE A 53 -3.83 -11.12 5.98
N GLU A 54 -3.62 -11.72 7.15
CA GLU A 54 -3.85 -11.03 8.42
C GLU A 54 -2.86 -9.87 8.65
N ALA A 55 -1.59 -10.02 8.25
CA ALA A 55 -0.59 -8.95 8.36
C ALA A 55 -0.97 -7.70 7.55
N HIS A 56 -1.52 -7.87 6.35
CA HIS A 56 -1.78 -6.76 5.43
C HIS A 56 -3.24 -6.28 5.42
N ARG A 57 -4.15 -7.03 6.05
CA ARG A 57 -5.57 -6.68 6.18
C ARG A 57 -5.76 -5.32 6.88
N HIS A 58 -5.00 -5.03 7.93
CA HIS A 58 -5.08 -3.74 8.64
C HIS A 58 -4.60 -2.56 7.78
N GLN A 59 -3.55 -2.74 6.99
CA GLN A 59 -3.01 -1.69 6.11
C GLN A 59 -4.02 -1.30 5.02
N LYS A 60 -4.72 -2.28 4.44
CA LYS A 60 -5.81 -2.01 3.48
C LYS A 60 -6.96 -1.23 4.13
N MET A 61 -7.43 -1.66 5.30
CA MET A 61 -8.50 -0.96 6.03
C MET A 61 -8.10 0.48 6.39
N LEU A 62 -6.85 0.70 6.79
CA LEU A 62 -6.34 2.03 7.08
C LEU A 62 -6.31 2.92 5.82
N LYS A 63 -5.86 2.39 4.67
CA LYS A 63 -5.87 3.12 3.39
C LYS A 63 -7.30 3.53 3.01
N ASP A 64 -8.26 2.61 3.13
CA ASP A 64 -9.66 2.87 2.78
C ASP A 64 -10.30 3.89 3.74
N PHE A 65 -9.99 3.81 5.03
CA PHE A 65 -10.41 4.81 6.02
C PHE A 65 -9.84 6.20 5.69
N LEU A 66 -8.55 6.30 5.36
CA LEU A 66 -7.93 7.57 4.97
C LEU A 66 -8.53 8.12 3.68
N LYS A 67 -8.76 7.28 2.67
CA LYS A 67 -9.42 7.68 1.41
C LYS A 67 -10.81 8.26 1.64
N LEU A 68 -11.57 7.70 2.59
CA LEU A 68 -12.91 8.18 2.92
C LEU A 68 -12.89 9.53 3.65
N ASN A 69 -11.89 9.74 4.52
CA ASN A 69 -11.86 10.90 5.42
C ASN A 69 -11.00 12.07 4.88
N VAL A 70 -10.07 11.81 3.98
CA VAL A 70 -9.24 12.85 3.36
C VAL A 70 -10.02 13.51 2.23
N LYS A 71 -10.38 14.79 2.43
CA LYS A 71 -10.94 15.61 1.37
C LYS A 71 -9.88 15.88 0.31
N ARG A 72 -10.04 15.29 -0.88
CA ARG A 72 -9.27 15.69 -2.05
C ARG A 72 -9.64 17.13 -2.40
N LYS A 73 -8.63 18.01 -2.49
CA LYS A 73 -8.79 19.36 -3.00
C LYS A 73 -8.26 19.39 -4.42
N ASP A 74 -9.01 20.02 -5.32
CA ASP A 74 -8.52 20.26 -6.67
C ASP A 74 -7.28 21.16 -6.62
N ALA A 75 -6.29 20.82 -7.44
CA ALA A 75 -5.14 21.68 -7.63
C ALA A 75 -5.59 23.01 -8.27
N PRO A 76 -5.02 24.17 -7.87
CA PRO A 76 -5.32 25.44 -8.51
C PRO A 76 -5.09 25.37 -10.02
N ALA A 77 -6.02 25.92 -10.82
CA ALA A 77 -5.94 25.88 -12.28
C ALA A 77 -4.62 26.48 -12.82
N SER A 78 -4.10 27.51 -12.14
CA SER A 78 -2.80 28.10 -12.45
C SER A 78 -1.65 27.10 -12.32
N LEU A 79 -1.63 26.28 -11.27
CA LEU A 79 -0.61 25.25 -11.07
C LEU A 79 -0.66 24.20 -12.18
N ILE A 80 -1.87 23.74 -12.53
CA ILE A 80 -2.07 22.78 -13.62
C ILE A 80 -1.55 23.35 -14.95
N SER A 81 -1.87 24.60 -15.27
CA SER A 81 -1.39 25.25 -16.50
C SER A 81 0.13 25.38 -16.54
N THR A 82 0.76 25.73 -15.42
CA THR A 82 2.21 25.87 -15.33
C THR A 82 2.91 24.52 -15.53
N ILE A 83 2.43 23.45 -14.87
CA ILE A 83 2.99 22.10 -15.03
C ILE A 83 2.90 21.65 -16.49
N LYS A 84 1.73 21.80 -17.12
CA LYS A 84 1.53 21.43 -18.54
C LYS A 84 2.52 22.15 -19.46
N LYS A 85 2.72 23.46 -19.24
CA LYS A 85 3.66 24.26 -20.02
C LYS A 85 5.10 23.77 -19.88
N ILE A 86 5.57 23.54 -18.64
CA ILE A 86 6.92 23.04 -18.38
C ILE A 86 7.16 21.68 -19.06
N VAL A 87 6.19 20.76 -18.96
CA VAL A 87 6.29 19.44 -19.59
C VAL A 87 6.37 19.56 -21.12
N GLN A 88 5.60 20.47 -21.73
CA GLN A 88 5.64 20.69 -23.18
C GLN A 88 6.94 21.35 -23.67
N GLU A 89 7.59 22.18 -22.85
CA GLU A 89 8.85 22.85 -23.20
C GLU A 89 10.09 21.96 -23.01
N THR A 90 9.95 20.85 -22.26
CA THR A 90 11.05 19.95 -21.91
C THR A 90 11.10 18.69 -22.80
N VAL A 91 10.15 18.54 -23.74
CA VAL A 91 10.07 17.43 -24.71
C VAL A 91 10.53 17.88 -26.09
#